data_AF-A0A920RGM6-F1
#
_entry.id   AF-A0A920RGM6-F1
#
_cell.length_a   1.000
_cell.length_b   1.000
_cell.length_c   1.000
_cell.angle_alpha   90.00
_cell.angle_beta   90.00
_cell.angle_gamma   90.00
#
_symmetry.space_group_name_H-M   'P 1'
#
loop_
_entity.id
_entity.type
_entity.pdbx_description
1 polymer ?
#
loop_
_entity_poly.entity_id
_entity_poly.type
_entity_poly.pdbx_seq_one_letter_code
_entity_poly.pdbx_strand_id
1 'polypeptide(L)'
;MGCSAGYVGTTSRCIVAATLGAAAPTGVNRQLVENVRKALDDEGFDYVRIVVTGGFDAEKITRFEAADVPADAYGVGSAFLGGQFDFTADIVKLNGRPMAKVGRSFSQMTVW
;
A
#
# COMPACT_ATOMS: atom_id res chain seq x y z
N MET A 1 5.97 -12.01 -18.71
CA MET A 1 4.53 -12.30 -18.91
C MET A 1 3.79 -10.99 -18.69
N GLY A 2 3.28 -10.41 -19.77
CA GLY A 2 2.86 -9.02 -19.85
C GLY A 2 1.52 -8.74 -19.18
N CYS A 3 1.32 -7.48 -18.77
CA CYS A 3 0.02 -6.93 -18.41
C CYS A 3 -0.93 -7.06 -19.60
N SER A 4 -2.01 -7.82 -19.44
CA SER A 4 -3.09 -7.86 -20.42
C SER A 4 -3.93 -6.59 -20.31
N ALA A 5 -4.21 -5.99 -21.46
CA ALA A 5 -5.12 -4.86 -21.63
C ALA A 5 -6.55 -5.29 -21.26
N GLY A 6 -7.09 -4.75 -20.17
CA GLY A 6 -8.47 -5.05 -19.76
C GLY A 6 -8.85 -4.58 -18.35
N TYR A 7 -7.87 -4.26 -17.50
CA TYR A 7 -8.10 -3.64 -16.20
C TYR A 7 -7.23 -2.39 -16.11
N VAL A 8 -7.84 -1.20 -16.11
CA VAL A 8 -7.15 0.04 -15.72
C VAL A 8 -6.99 0.00 -14.20
N GLY A 9 -6.05 -0.82 -13.75
CA GLY A 9 -5.63 -0.91 -12.38
C GLY A 9 -4.12 -0.90 -12.38
N THR A 10 -3.52 0.29 -12.35
CA THR A 10 -2.13 0.50 -11.94
C THR A 10 -2.01 0.06 -10.49
N THR A 11 -1.94 -1.25 -10.27
CA THR A 11 -1.77 -1.79 -8.92
C THR A 11 -0.43 -1.29 -8.40
N SER A 12 -0.37 -0.94 -7.12
CA SER A 12 0.86 -0.46 -6.46
C SER A 12 2.05 -1.39 -6.73
N ARG A 13 1.79 -2.68 -6.94
CA ARG A 13 2.81 -3.68 -7.28
C ARG A 13 3.50 -3.44 -8.62
N CYS A 14 2.80 -2.96 -9.65
CA CYS A 14 3.40 -2.64 -10.94
C CYS A 14 4.30 -1.40 -10.86
N ILE A 15 3.87 -0.37 -10.14
CA ILE A 15 4.66 0.85 -9.90
C ILE A 15 5.88 0.51 -9.04
N VAL A 16 5.67 -0.20 -7.93
CA VAL A 16 6.74 -0.61 -7.01
C VAL A 16 7.74 -1.56 -7.69
N ALA A 17 7.28 -2.53 -8.50
CA ALA A 17 8.19 -3.42 -9.22
C ALA A 17 8.96 -2.69 -10.34
N ALA A 18 8.32 -1.73 -11.02
CA ALA A 18 8.98 -0.94 -12.06
C ALA A 18 10.06 -0.01 -11.49
N THR A 19 9.89 0.49 -10.26
CA THR A 19 10.82 1.45 -9.65
C THR A 19 11.85 0.81 -8.70
N LEU A 20 11.48 -0.26 -7.98
CA LEU A 20 12.31 -0.87 -6.93
C LEU A 20 12.65 -2.35 -7.17
N GLY A 21 12.17 -2.94 -8.27
CA GLY A 21 12.44 -4.33 -8.66
C GLY A 21 11.67 -5.38 -7.85
N ALA A 22 11.97 -6.65 -8.09
CA ALA A 22 11.26 -7.80 -7.49
C ALA A 22 11.51 -7.98 -5.99
N ALA A 23 12.61 -7.42 -5.47
CA ALA A 23 12.97 -7.44 -4.05
C ALA A 23 12.45 -6.21 -3.27
N ALA A 24 11.57 -5.42 -3.90
CA ALA A 24 11.06 -4.20 -3.29
C ALA A 24 10.42 -4.50 -1.92
N PRO A 25 10.75 -3.72 -0.87
CA PRO A 25 10.13 -3.88 0.43
C PRO A 25 8.62 -3.70 0.31
N THR A 26 7.87 -4.64 0.89
CA THR A 26 6.41 -4.59 0.89
C THR A 26 5.91 -3.57 1.93
N GLY A 27 4.85 -2.84 1.61
CA GLY A 27 4.32 -1.79 2.48
C GLY A 27 4.93 -0.42 2.21
N VAL A 28 4.56 0.57 3.02
CA VAL A 28 5.02 1.96 2.84
C VAL A 28 6.47 2.12 3.28
N ASN A 29 7.29 2.69 2.40
CA ASN A 29 8.69 3.04 2.63
C ASN A 29 8.97 4.47 2.14
N ARG A 30 10.10 5.03 2.59
CA ARG A 30 10.57 6.38 2.24
C ARG A 30 10.58 6.63 0.73
N GLN A 31 11.25 5.78 -0.04
CA GLN A 31 11.44 5.98 -1.48
C GLN A 31 10.13 6.07 -2.24
N LEU A 32 9.11 5.28 -1.86
CA LEU A 32 7.80 5.34 -2.48
C LEU A 32 7.09 6.68 -2.19
N VAL A 33 7.23 7.20 -0.97
CA VAL A 33 6.65 8.50 -0.59
C VAL A 33 7.32 9.63 -1.37
N GLU A 34 8.65 9.62 -1.46
CA GLU A 34 9.42 10.59 -2.24
C GLU A 34 9.06 10.54 -3.73
N ASN A 35 8.89 9.35 -4.30
CA ASN A 35 8.48 9.20 -5.70
C ASN A 35 7.08 9.76 -5.95
N VAL A 36 6.13 9.51 -5.04
CA VAL A 36 4.77 10.07 -5.14
C VAL A 36 4.82 11.58 -5.01
N ARG A 37 5.57 12.12 -4.04
CA ARG A 37 5.73 13.57 -3.88
C ARG A 37 6.29 14.21 -5.14
N LYS A 38 7.38 13.65 -5.69
CA LYS A 38 7.99 14.13 -6.92
C LYS A 38 7.00 14.11 -8.08
N ALA A 39 6.27 13.01 -8.28
CA ALA A 39 5.30 12.88 -9.37
C ALA A 39 4.15 13.89 -9.26
N LEU A 40 3.70 14.19 -8.04
CA LEU A 40 2.69 15.22 -7.81
C LEU A 40 3.26 16.63 -8.07
N ASP A 41 4.48 16.91 -7.62
CA ASP A 41 5.10 18.24 -7.78
C ASP A 41 5.43 18.53 -9.24
N ASP A 42 5.91 17.54 -9.99
CA ASP A 42 6.20 17.65 -11.43
C ASP A 42 4.94 18.06 -12.23
N GLU A 43 3.76 17.68 -11.76
CA GLU A 43 2.45 18.00 -12.36
C GLU A 43 1.77 19.23 -11.71
N GLY A 44 2.46 19.93 -10.80
CA GLY A 44 1.94 21.14 -10.14
C GLY A 44 0.92 20.89 -9.02
N PHE A 45 0.91 19.69 -8.44
CA PHE A 45 0.02 19.30 -7.32
C PHE A 45 0.72 19.35 -5.96
N ASP A 46 1.57 20.35 -5.74
CA ASP A 46 2.29 20.59 -4.47
C ASP A 46 1.36 20.74 -3.25
N TYR A 47 0.15 21.26 -3.46
CA TYR A 47 -0.88 21.42 -2.43
C TYR A 47 -1.49 20.10 -1.94
N VAL A 48 -1.32 18.98 -2.66
CA VAL A 48 -1.88 17.68 -2.30
C VAL A 48 -1.10 17.11 -1.12
N ARG A 49 -1.80 16.80 -0.03
CA ARG A 49 -1.22 16.22 1.18
C ARG A 49 -1.05 14.70 1.06
N ILE A 50 0.01 14.14 1.64
CA ILE A 50 0.33 12.72 1.65
C ILE A 50 0.10 12.13 3.04
N VAL A 51 -0.82 11.18 3.13
CA VAL A 51 -1.07 10.40 4.35
C VAL A 51 -0.49 9.00 4.18
N VAL A 52 0.34 8.57 5.13
CA VAL A 52 0.99 7.24 5.09
C VAL A 52 0.40 6.32 6.14
N THR A 53 0.08 5.08 5.77
CA THR A 53 -0.52 4.09 6.68
C THR A 53 0.09 2.70 6.46
N GLY A 54 0.03 1.85 7.48
CA GLY A 54 0.48 0.45 7.40
C GLY A 54 1.80 0.17 8.13
N GLY A 55 1.69 -0.44 9.31
CA GLY A 55 2.84 -0.84 10.13
C GLY A 55 3.70 0.32 10.62
N PHE A 56 3.08 1.48 10.89
CA PHE A 56 3.77 2.60 11.55
C PHE A 56 3.68 2.44 13.07
N ASP A 57 4.83 2.59 13.71
CA ASP A 57 5.05 2.69 15.14
C ASP A 57 5.96 3.90 15.44
N ALA A 58 6.25 4.16 16.72
CA ALA A 58 7.07 5.31 17.11
C ALA A 58 8.48 5.30 16.48
N GLU A 59 9.10 4.13 16.35
CA GLU A 59 10.45 4.00 15.78
C GLU A 59 10.45 4.28 14.28
N LYS A 60 9.49 3.73 13.53
CA LYS A 60 9.34 3.99 12.10
C LYS A 60 9.00 5.45 11.82
N ILE A 61 8.13 6.07 12.62
CA ILE A 61 7.83 7.50 12.51
C ILE A 61 9.10 8.32 12.75
N THR A 62 9.87 8.02 13.81
CA THR A 62 11.13 8.72 14.11
C THR A 62 12.11 8.66 12.93
N ARG A 63 12.24 7.50 12.28
CA ARG A 63 13.08 7.35 11.08
C ARG A 63 12.57 8.13 9.87
N PHE A 64 11.26 8.30 9.72
CA PHE A 64 10.67 9.09 8.64
C PHE A 64 10.92 10.59 8.86
N GLU A 65 10.70 11.07 10.07
CA GLU A 65 10.95 12.46 10.46
C GLU A 65 12.44 12.82 10.34
N ALA A 66 13.34 11.96 10.85
CA ALA A 66 14.78 12.17 10.76
C ALA A 66 15.33 12.18 9.32
N ALA A 67 14.55 11.67 8.36
CA ALA A 67 14.89 11.63 6.95
C ALA A 67 14.13 12.67 6.12
N ASP A 68 13.38 13.58 6.76
CA ASP A 68 12.54 14.60 6.13
C ASP A 68 11.62 14.02 5.03
N VAL A 69 11.05 12.84 5.28
CA VAL A 69 10.14 12.20 4.33
C VAL A 69 8.87 13.05 4.19
N PRO A 70 8.40 13.38 2.97
CA PRO A 70 7.28 14.29 2.76
C PRO A 70 5.93 13.59 3.04
N ALA A 71 5.67 13.28 4.30
CA ALA A 71 4.42 12.74 4.81
C ALA A 71 3.77 13.77 5.73
N ASP A 72 2.51 14.12 5.45
CA ASP A 72 1.76 15.13 6.22
C ASP A 72 1.03 14.52 7.42
N ALA A 73 0.75 13.21 7.39
CA ALA A 73 0.13 12.50 8.50
C ALA A 73 0.46 11.00 8.49
N TYR A 74 0.49 10.42 9.70
CA TYR A 74 0.75 8.99 9.93
C TYR A 74 -0.51 8.29 10.47
N GLY A 75 -0.99 7.27 9.75
CA GLY A 75 -2.00 6.35 10.25
C GLY A 75 -1.35 5.22 11.06
N VAL A 76 -1.56 5.26 12.37
CA VAL A 76 -1.08 4.27 13.33
C VAL A 76 -2.24 3.37 13.75
N GLY A 77 -2.08 2.05 13.56
CA GLY A 77 -3.12 1.06 13.85
C GLY A 77 -2.67 0.05 14.90
N SER A 78 -2.19 -1.11 14.46
CA SER A 78 -1.80 -2.22 15.33
C SER A 78 -0.78 -1.84 16.42
N ALA A 79 0.15 -0.91 16.14
CA ALA A 79 1.10 -0.43 17.15
C ALA A 79 0.45 0.32 18.32
N PHE A 80 -0.77 0.84 18.14
CA PHE A 80 -1.55 1.51 19.18
C PHE A 80 -2.49 0.53 19.92
N LEU A 81 -2.92 -0.55 19.26
CA LEU A 81 -3.84 -1.53 19.81
C LEU A 81 -3.07 -2.64 20.51
N GLY A 82 -3.26 -2.82 21.81
CA GLY A 82 -2.58 -3.86 22.58
C GLY A 82 -3.02 -5.27 22.18
N GLY A 83 -2.27 -5.96 21.32
CA GLY A 83 -2.51 -7.35 20.93
C GLY A 83 -2.21 -7.66 19.46
N GLN A 84 -2.52 -8.87 19.02
CA GLN A 84 -2.47 -9.29 17.61
C GLN A 84 -3.89 -9.67 17.19
N PHE A 85 -4.60 -8.73 16.57
CA PHE A 85 -5.98 -8.90 16.11
C PHE A 85 -6.04 -8.85 14.57
N ASP A 86 -5.00 -9.37 13.92
CA ASP A 86 -4.82 -9.25 12.47
C ASP A 86 -5.74 -10.21 11.71
N PHE A 87 -6.99 -9.82 11.60
CA PHE A 87 -7.94 -10.42 10.65
C PHE A 87 -8.04 -9.52 9.43
N THR A 88 -8.10 -10.14 8.25
CA THR A 88 -8.30 -9.43 6.99
C THR A 88 -9.57 -9.94 6.33
N ALA A 89 -10.43 -9.01 5.91
CA ALA A 89 -11.59 -9.31 5.10
C ALA A 89 -11.38 -8.68 3.73
N ASP A 90 -11.28 -9.52 2.71
CA ASP A 90 -11.11 -9.07 1.32
C ASP A 90 -12.35 -9.44 0.51
N ILE A 91 -12.77 -8.53 -0.37
CA ILE A 91 -13.72 -8.87 -1.43
C ILE A 91 -12.97 -9.77 -2.43
N VAL A 92 -13.46 -11.00 -2.58
CA VAL A 92 -12.89 -12.03 -3.47
C VAL A 92 -13.86 -12.48 -4.57
N LYS A 93 -15.12 -12.01 -4.53
CA LYS A 93 -16.17 -12.30 -5.50
C LYS A 93 -17.09 -11.09 -5.62
N LEU A 94 -17.37 -10.68 -6.86
CA LEU A 94 -18.30 -9.59 -7.17
C LEU A 94 -19.33 -10.10 -8.18
N ASN A 95 -20.62 -9.97 -7.88
CA ASN A 95 -21.73 -10.42 -8.75
C ASN A 95 -21.55 -11.87 -9.25
N GLY A 96 -21.16 -12.78 -8.37
CA GLY A 96 -20.96 -14.19 -8.72
C GLY A 96 -19.62 -14.51 -9.39
N ARG A 97 -18.82 -13.51 -9.79
CA ARG A 97 -17.56 -13.70 -10.53
C ARG A 97 -16.35 -13.56 -9.60
N PRO A 98 -15.34 -14.46 -9.65
CA PRO A 98 -14.10 -14.30 -8.89
C PRO A 98 -13.38 -12.99 -9.27
N MET A 99 -13.15 -12.14 -8.27
CA MET A 99 -12.48 -10.84 -8.44
C MET A 99 -11.87 -10.47 -7.09
N ALA A 100 -10.54 -10.43 -7.03
CA ALA A 100 -9.79 -10.22 -5.78
C ALA A 100 -8.58 -9.33 -6.02
N LYS A 101 -8.11 -8.67 -4.95
CA LYS A 101 -6.80 -8.01 -4.93
C LYS A 101 -5.69 -9.04 -5.20
N VAL A 102 -4.64 -8.62 -5.89
CA VAL A 102 -3.45 -9.44 -6.15
C VAL A 102 -2.95 -10.08 -4.84
N GLY A 103 -2.75 -11.40 -4.88
CA GLY A 103 -2.33 -12.19 -3.71
C GLY A 103 -3.48 -12.77 -2.87
N ARG A 104 -4.74 -12.52 -3.23
CA ARG A 104 -5.93 -13.11 -2.60
C ARG A 104 -6.74 -13.89 -3.65
N SER A 105 -7.45 -14.92 -3.22
CA SER A 105 -8.33 -15.72 -4.07
C SER A 105 -9.56 -16.20 -3.29
N PHE A 106 -10.64 -16.51 -4.01
CA PHE A 106 -11.81 -17.12 -3.39
C PHE A 106 -11.48 -18.56 -2.97
N SER A 107 -11.68 -18.86 -1.69
CA SER A 107 -11.65 -20.22 -1.16
C SER A 107 -13.00 -20.50 -0.51
N GLN A 108 -13.70 -21.51 -0.99
CA GLN A 108 -14.97 -21.92 -0.41
C GLN A 108 -14.67 -22.81 0.79
N MET A 109 -14.73 -22.24 1.98
CA MET A 109 -14.62 -22.98 3.23
C MET A 109 -16.01 -23.25 3.80
N THR A 110 -16.38 -24.52 3.87
CA THR A 110 -17.51 -25.00 4.68
C THR A 110 -16.94 -25.39 6.04
N VAL A 111 -17.32 -24.66 7.08
CA VAL A 111 -17.08 -25.04 8.47
C VAL A 111 -18.34 -25.76 8.98
N TRP A 112 -18.15 -26.97 9.53
CA TRP A 112 -19.21 -27.81 10.09
C TRP A 112 -19.37 -27.53 11.58
#